data_AF-A0A1I8J3W7-F1
#
_entry.id   AF-A0A1I8J3W7-F1
#
_cell.length_a   1.000
_cell.length_b   1.000
_cell.length_c   1.000
_cell.angle_alpha   90.00
_cell.angle_beta   90.00
_cell.angle_gamma   90.00
#
_symmetry.space_group_name_H-M   'P 1'
#
loop_
_entity.id
_entity.type
_entity.pdbx_description
1 polymer ?
#
loop_
_entity_poly.entity_id
_entity_poly.type
_entity_poly.pdbx_seq_one_letter_code
_entity_poly.pdbx_strand_id
1 'polypeptide(L)'
;MQTLSILPLILCCCIALGHSLGAEFGHLGCFVDEGTPNRDLTGLVGLSTIGPHSKTPGEGDVAHSSMTLELCSEICAYGKFRYFGVQNSAGCFCGNSYGDTARQPTATATWPALETPPKSAEGRGETPCTGRSTIVQPVRSLTECLLARCVTDCQAVLFHLDACHLLRFPVLPHELKNVAGKFATRV
;
A
#
# COMPACT_ATOMS: atom_id res chain seq x y z
N MET A 1 -24.15 -31.01 39.80
CA MET A 1 -24.14 -29.67 39.20
C MET A 1 -23.47 -29.79 37.84
N GLN A 2 -24.26 -29.81 36.77
CA GLN A 2 -23.77 -29.99 35.40
C GLN A 2 -23.38 -28.61 34.86
N THR A 3 -22.12 -28.43 34.51
CA THR A 3 -21.62 -27.23 33.82
C THR A 3 -22.11 -27.27 32.38
N LEU A 4 -23.12 -26.46 32.07
CA LEU A 4 -23.62 -26.27 30.70
C LEU A 4 -22.47 -25.68 29.86
N SER A 5 -21.97 -26.44 28.89
CA SER A 5 -20.92 -25.98 27.97
C SER A 5 -21.51 -24.90 27.07
N ILE A 6 -21.02 -23.67 27.23
CA ILE A 6 -21.45 -22.46 26.50
C ILE A 6 -20.73 -22.33 25.14
N LEU A 7 -19.74 -23.20 24.89
CA LEU A 7 -18.92 -23.24 23.68
C LEU A 7 -19.72 -23.34 22.35
N PRO A 8 -20.79 -24.15 22.23
CA PRO A 8 -21.54 -24.25 20.98
C PRO A 8 -22.41 -23.01 20.70
N LEU A 9 -22.79 -22.23 21.72
CA LEU A 9 -23.55 -20.98 21.54
C LEU A 9 -22.66 -19.85 21.01
N ILE A 10 -21.40 -19.80 21.43
CA ILE A 10 -20.41 -18.82 20.95
C ILE A 10 -20.08 -19.07 19.48
N LEU A 11 -19.89 -20.34 19.08
CA LEU A 11 -19.61 -20.70 17.69
C LEU A 11 -20.77 -20.35 16.75
N CYS A 12 -22.02 -20.48 17.23
CA CYS A 12 -23.21 -20.11 16.47
C CYS A 12 -23.35 -18.57 16.29
N CYS A 13 -22.97 -17.78 17.31
CA CYS A 13 -23.00 -16.32 17.21
C CYS A 13 -22.02 -15.77 16.17
N CYS A 14 -20.85 -16.39 15.99
CA CYS A 14 -19.88 -15.98 14.96
C CYS A 14 -20.38 -16.19 13.52
N ILE A 15 -21.33 -17.11 13.30
CA ILE A 15 -21.91 -17.37 11.97
C ILE A 15 -23.10 -16.42 11.72
N ALA A 16 -23.86 -16.06 12.75
CA ALA A 16 -25.01 -15.15 12.64
C ALA A 16 -24.61 -13.67 12.59
N LEU A 17 -23.53 -13.28 13.29
CA LEU A 17 -22.87 -12.00 13.13
C LEU A 17 -21.94 -12.12 11.93
N GLY A 18 -22.50 -12.06 10.73
CA GLY A 18 -21.76 -11.95 9.47
C GLY A 18 -20.92 -10.66 9.44
N HIS A 19 -19.90 -10.59 10.27
CA HIS A 19 -18.76 -9.71 10.07
C HIS A 19 -18.11 -10.22 8.79
N SER A 20 -18.55 -9.70 7.65
CA SER A 20 -17.68 -9.65 6.49
C SER A 20 -16.43 -8.96 6.99
N LEU A 21 -15.35 -9.72 7.19
CA LEU A 21 -14.01 -9.16 7.20
C LEU A 21 -13.81 -8.60 5.79
N GLY A 22 -14.35 -7.40 5.54
CA GLY A 22 -13.94 -6.62 4.39
C GLY A 22 -12.44 -6.49 4.50
N ALA A 23 -11.72 -6.84 3.43
CA ALA A 23 -10.29 -6.68 3.42
C ALA A 23 -9.98 -5.19 3.61
N GLU A 24 -9.46 -4.82 4.78
CA GLU A 24 -8.97 -3.47 5.01
C GLU A 24 -7.66 -3.31 4.23
N PHE A 25 -7.71 -2.56 3.13
CA PHE A 25 -6.52 -2.29 2.34
C PHE A 25 -5.75 -1.11 2.92
N GLY A 26 -4.45 -1.30 3.16
CA GLY A 26 -3.55 -0.19 3.43
C GLY A 26 -3.37 0.65 2.17
N HIS A 27 -3.92 1.87 2.15
CA HIS A 27 -3.76 2.78 1.00
C HIS A 27 -2.33 3.35 0.95
N LEU A 28 -1.52 2.88 -0.02
CA LEU A 28 -0.10 3.25 -0.17
C LEU A 28 0.15 4.54 -0.97
N GLY A 29 -0.84 5.01 -1.74
CA GLY A 29 -0.70 6.14 -2.68
C GLY A 29 -0.89 5.72 -4.14
N CYS A 30 -0.67 6.62 -5.10
CA CYS A 30 -0.84 6.31 -6.53
C CYS A 30 0.45 5.77 -7.16
N PHE A 31 0.39 4.91 -8.17
CA PHE A 31 1.57 4.33 -8.81
C PHE A 31 1.81 4.95 -10.18
N VAL A 32 3.04 4.91 -10.66
CA VAL A 32 3.37 5.37 -12.01
C VAL A 32 3.04 4.28 -13.02
N ASP A 33 2.28 4.64 -14.05
CA ASP A 33 2.02 3.80 -15.21
C ASP A 33 2.57 4.44 -16.50
N GLU A 34 3.90 4.52 -16.62
CA GLU A 34 4.59 5.18 -17.75
C GLU A 34 5.34 4.16 -18.63
N GLY A 35 4.71 3.02 -18.92
CA GLY A 35 5.31 1.94 -19.72
C GLY A 35 6.63 1.39 -19.14
N THR A 36 7.19 0.32 -19.72
CA THR A 36 8.50 -0.18 -19.27
C THR A 36 9.64 0.70 -19.81
N PRO A 37 10.66 1.06 -19.00
CA PRO A 37 10.96 0.58 -17.65
C PRO A 37 10.41 1.45 -16.50
N ASN A 38 9.71 2.55 -16.79
CA ASN A 38 9.28 3.55 -15.80
C ASN A 38 7.92 3.23 -15.13
N ARG A 39 7.40 2.03 -15.32
CA ARG A 39 6.15 1.54 -14.73
C ARG A 39 6.42 0.94 -13.35
N ASP A 40 5.59 1.29 -12.38
CA ASP A 40 5.46 0.59 -11.10
C ASP A 40 4.50 -0.60 -11.24
N LEU A 41 4.49 -1.53 -10.29
CA LEU A 41 3.59 -2.70 -10.31
C LEU A 41 3.73 -3.54 -11.60
N THR A 42 4.98 -3.89 -11.94
CA THR A 42 5.34 -4.61 -13.17
C THR A 42 5.13 -6.12 -13.11
N GLY A 43 4.55 -6.65 -12.04
CA GLY A 43 4.40 -8.08 -11.80
C GLY A 43 3.58 -8.81 -12.86
N LEU A 44 2.67 -8.10 -13.53
CA LEU A 44 1.89 -8.68 -14.62
C LEU A 44 2.62 -8.69 -15.97
N VAL A 45 3.71 -7.93 -16.14
CA VAL A 45 4.42 -7.85 -17.43
C VAL A 45 4.93 -9.23 -17.84
N GLY A 46 4.68 -9.62 -19.09
CA GLY A 46 5.10 -10.92 -19.63
C GLY A 46 4.18 -12.10 -19.28
N LEU A 47 3.20 -11.94 -18.38
CA LEU A 47 2.16 -12.96 -18.18
C LEU A 47 1.09 -12.87 -19.29
N SER A 48 0.40 -13.97 -19.57
CA SER A 48 -0.80 -13.99 -20.43
C SER A 48 -2.08 -14.24 -19.62
N THR A 49 -1.95 -14.83 -18.44
CA THR A 49 -3.05 -15.13 -17.52
C THR A 49 -2.59 -14.99 -16.07
N ILE A 50 -3.53 -14.70 -15.18
CA ILE A 50 -3.36 -14.69 -13.72
C ILE A 50 -4.62 -15.28 -13.07
N GLY A 51 -4.50 -16.48 -12.51
CA GLY A 51 -5.67 -17.24 -12.06
C GLY A 51 -6.67 -17.44 -13.21
N PRO A 52 -7.98 -17.17 -13.00
CA PRO A 52 -9.00 -17.24 -14.04
C PRO A 52 -9.02 -16.02 -14.99
N HIS A 53 -8.17 -15.02 -14.76
CA HIS A 53 -8.18 -13.78 -15.53
C HIS A 53 -7.19 -13.87 -16.70
N SER A 54 -7.67 -13.47 -17.89
CA SER A 54 -6.85 -13.33 -19.08
C SER A 54 -6.42 -11.88 -19.25
N LYS A 55 -5.22 -11.65 -19.79
CA LYS A 55 -4.75 -10.32 -20.20
C LYS A 55 -4.29 -10.34 -21.65
N THR A 56 -4.26 -9.17 -22.27
CA THR A 56 -3.61 -9.00 -23.56
C THR A 56 -2.10 -9.14 -23.38
N PRO A 57 -1.41 -9.98 -24.18
CA PRO A 57 0.05 -10.06 -24.15
C PRO A 57 0.68 -8.70 -24.44
N GLY A 58 1.64 -8.27 -23.61
CA GLY A 58 2.32 -6.97 -23.74
C GLY A 58 1.72 -5.85 -22.88
N GLU A 59 0.47 -5.98 -22.43
CA GLU A 59 -0.10 -5.09 -21.42
C GLU A 59 0.47 -5.43 -20.03
N GLY A 60 0.49 -4.45 -19.13
CA GLY A 60 0.97 -4.61 -17.75
C GLY A 60 -0.16 -4.65 -16.73
N ASP A 61 -1.39 -4.78 -17.19
CA ASP A 61 -2.60 -4.75 -16.39
C ASP A 61 -3.60 -5.84 -16.80
N VAL A 62 -4.54 -6.12 -15.90
CA VAL A 62 -5.78 -6.83 -16.19
C VAL A 62 -6.89 -5.79 -16.29
N ALA A 63 -7.48 -5.62 -17.48
CA ALA A 63 -8.57 -4.69 -17.68
C ALA A 63 -9.93 -5.36 -17.43
N HIS A 64 -10.78 -4.74 -16.61
CA HIS A 64 -12.17 -5.14 -16.41
C HIS A 64 -13.08 -3.92 -16.31
N SER A 65 -14.25 -3.96 -16.95
CA SER A 65 -15.21 -2.83 -16.93
C SER A 65 -15.81 -2.56 -15.55
N SER A 66 -15.79 -3.57 -14.69
CA SER A 66 -16.30 -3.50 -13.31
C SER A 66 -15.16 -3.67 -12.31
N MET A 67 -14.04 -2.98 -12.52
CA MET A 67 -12.87 -3.08 -11.63
C MET A 67 -13.14 -2.42 -10.29
N THR A 68 -12.80 -3.10 -9.20
CA THR A 68 -12.82 -2.56 -7.83
C THR A 68 -11.48 -2.81 -7.14
N LEU A 69 -11.26 -2.18 -5.98
CA LEU A 69 -10.08 -2.44 -5.17
C LEU A 69 -10.06 -3.89 -4.68
N GLU A 70 -11.21 -4.40 -4.27
CA GLU A 70 -11.39 -5.78 -3.82
C GLU A 70 -11.07 -6.77 -4.93
N LEU A 71 -11.68 -6.58 -6.11
CA LEU A 71 -11.42 -7.45 -7.26
C LEU A 71 -9.94 -7.41 -7.67
N CYS A 72 -9.33 -6.22 -7.72
CA CYS A 72 -7.92 -6.12 -8.07
C CYS A 72 -7.01 -6.79 -7.02
N SER A 73 -7.35 -6.67 -5.74
CA SER A 73 -6.62 -7.36 -4.68
C SER A 73 -6.67 -8.89 -4.82
N GLU A 74 -7.84 -9.44 -5.18
CA GLU A 74 -8.02 -10.87 -5.43
C GLU A 74 -7.24 -11.35 -6.65
N ILE A 75 -7.29 -10.58 -7.74
CA ILE A 75 -6.50 -10.83 -8.96
C ILE A 75 -5.01 -10.92 -8.60
N CYS A 76 -4.49 -9.93 -7.89
CA CYS A 76 -3.07 -9.88 -7.53
C CYS A 76 -2.67 -10.97 -6.51
N ALA A 77 -3.61 -11.42 -5.67
CA ALA A 77 -3.39 -12.53 -4.75
C ALA A 77 -3.16 -13.86 -5.49
N TYR A 78 -3.81 -14.11 -6.64
CA TYR A 78 -3.51 -15.29 -7.47
C TYR A 78 -2.05 -15.32 -7.92
N GLY A 79 -1.47 -14.16 -8.23
CA GLY A 79 -0.07 -14.00 -8.60
C GLY A 79 0.89 -13.89 -7.41
N LYS A 80 0.38 -13.96 -6.18
CA LYS A 80 1.14 -13.74 -4.93
C LYS A 80 1.89 -12.41 -4.91
N PHE A 81 1.31 -11.38 -5.52
CA PHE A 81 1.89 -10.04 -5.50
C PHE A 81 1.59 -9.33 -4.19
N ARG A 82 2.58 -8.57 -3.71
CA ARG A 82 2.46 -7.81 -2.45
C ARG A 82 1.61 -6.55 -2.59
N TYR A 83 1.61 -5.94 -3.76
CA TYR A 83 0.96 -4.67 -4.05
C TYR A 83 0.03 -4.81 -5.23
N PHE A 84 -1.07 -4.05 -5.18
CA PHE A 84 -2.01 -3.90 -6.27
C PHE A 84 -2.38 -2.43 -6.42
N GLY A 85 -2.81 -2.07 -7.62
CA GLY A 85 -3.22 -0.72 -7.94
C GLY A 85 -4.28 -0.71 -9.03
N VAL A 86 -5.28 0.15 -8.87
CA VAL A 86 -6.33 0.36 -9.87
C VAL A 86 -6.10 1.71 -10.56
N GLN A 87 -6.13 1.74 -11.89
CA GLN A 87 -6.04 2.96 -12.68
C GLN A 87 -7.19 3.03 -13.71
N ASN A 88 -7.60 4.26 -14.05
CA ASN A 88 -8.65 4.54 -15.03
C ASN A 88 -9.97 3.79 -14.78
N SER A 89 -10.25 3.45 -13.51
CA SER A 89 -11.43 2.69 -13.08
C SER A 89 -11.61 1.32 -13.75
N ALA A 90 -10.58 0.79 -14.43
CA ALA A 90 -10.68 -0.45 -15.21
C ALA A 90 -9.40 -1.30 -15.18
N GLY A 91 -8.21 -0.69 -15.13
CA GLY A 91 -6.94 -1.42 -15.14
C GLY A 91 -6.53 -1.83 -13.74
N CYS A 92 -6.22 -3.12 -13.55
CA CYS A 92 -5.62 -3.67 -12.34
C CYS A 92 -4.16 -4.05 -12.57
N PHE A 93 -3.29 -3.53 -11.72
CA PHE A 93 -1.84 -3.69 -11.80
C PHE A 93 -1.37 -4.41 -10.54
N CYS A 94 -0.39 -5.30 -10.69
CA CYS A 94 0.13 -6.09 -9.57
C CYS A 94 1.65 -6.04 -9.53
N GLY A 95 2.25 -6.01 -8.35
CA GLY A 95 3.70 -6.06 -8.23
C GLY A 95 4.20 -6.43 -6.84
N ASN A 96 5.48 -6.75 -6.76
CA ASN A 96 6.18 -6.98 -5.49
C ASN A 96 6.94 -5.75 -5.00
N SER A 97 7.01 -4.71 -5.83
CA SER A 97 7.55 -3.40 -5.52
C SER A 97 6.68 -2.30 -6.15
N TYR A 98 6.79 -1.09 -5.59
CA TYR A 98 6.02 0.09 -5.95
C TYR A 98 6.87 1.32 -5.58
N GLY A 99 6.83 2.38 -6.41
CA GLY A 99 7.58 3.61 -6.18
C GLY A 99 9.07 3.49 -6.49
N ASP A 100 9.49 2.46 -7.24
CA ASP A 100 10.88 2.31 -7.69
C ASP A 100 11.26 3.35 -8.76
N THR A 101 10.25 3.93 -9.39
CA THR A 101 10.38 4.89 -10.49
C THR A 101 10.24 6.34 -10.04
N ALA A 102 10.42 6.62 -8.74
CA ALA A 102 10.36 7.94 -8.12
C ALA A 102 11.36 8.94 -8.74
N ARG A 103 11.01 9.50 -9.91
CA ARG A 103 11.65 10.69 -10.43
C ARG A 103 11.03 11.87 -9.70
N GLN A 104 11.75 12.44 -8.73
CA GLN A 104 11.35 13.62 -7.97
C GLN A 104 10.93 14.77 -8.92
N PRO A 105 9.69 15.27 -8.84
CA PRO A 105 9.38 16.64 -9.24
C PRO A 105 9.58 17.55 -8.03
N THR A 106 10.21 18.70 -8.25
CA THR A 106 10.62 19.67 -7.23
C THR A 106 9.46 20.11 -6.33
N ALA A 107 9.70 20.04 -5.02
CA ALA A 107 8.75 20.35 -3.96
C ALA A 107 8.41 21.86 -3.90
N THR A 108 7.36 22.30 -4.59
CA THR A 108 6.81 23.66 -4.43
C THR A 108 5.28 23.73 -4.42
N ALA A 109 4.57 22.72 -3.90
CA ALA A 109 3.12 22.81 -3.72
C ALA A 109 2.70 22.46 -2.29
N THR A 110 2.58 23.48 -1.43
CA THR A 110 1.81 23.42 -0.18
C THR A 110 0.33 23.52 -0.49
N TRP A 111 -0.48 22.52 -0.11
CA TRP A 111 -1.94 22.63 -0.13
C TRP A 111 -2.59 22.11 1.16
N PRO A 112 -3.75 22.68 1.55
CA PRO A 112 -4.42 22.42 2.81
C PRO A 112 -5.32 21.18 2.73
N ALA A 113 -5.63 20.61 3.90
CA ALA A 113 -6.52 19.47 4.07
C ALA A 113 -7.93 19.73 3.52
N LEU A 114 -8.41 18.85 2.63
CA LEU A 114 -9.85 18.67 2.37
C LEU A 114 -10.18 17.19 2.24
N GLU A 115 -11.21 16.77 2.99
CA GLU A 115 -11.58 15.40 3.33
C GLU A 115 -12.35 14.62 2.26
N THR A 116 -12.02 14.74 0.97
CA THR A 116 -12.61 13.83 -0.04
C THR A 116 -11.62 13.48 -1.14
N PRO A 117 -11.43 12.19 -1.49
CA PRO A 117 -10.60 11.80 -2.62
C PRO A 117 -11.33 12.16 -3.94
N PRO A 118 -10.76 13.02 -4.81
CA PRO A 118 -11.43 13.40 -6.04
C PRO A 118 -11.34 12.27 -7.06
N LYS A 119 -12.47 12.02 -7.73
CA LYS A 119 -12.54 11.20 -8.95
C LYS A 119 -11.71 11.87 -10.04
N SER A 120 -10.74 11.14 -10.58
CA SER A 120 -10.11 11.35 -11.89
C SER A 120 -9.59 12.78 -12.17
N ALA A 121 -8.34 13.07 -11.80
CA ALA A 121 -7.66 14.26 -12.29
C ALA A 121 -6.86 13.93 -13.58
N GLU A 122 -7.54 13.97 -14.72
CA GLU A 122 -6.92 14.29 -16.02
C GLU A 122 -6.55 15.78 -15.97
N GLY A 123 -5.31 16.11 -15.62
CA GLY A 123 -4.92 17.51 -15.46
C GLY A 123 -3.46 17.72 -15.07
N ARG A 124 -2.73 18.40 -15.95
CA ARG A 124 -1.36 18.91 -15.74
C ARG A 124 -1.20 19.54 -14.35
N GLY A 125 -0.38 18.92 -13.50
CA GLY A 125 -0.10 19.37 -12.13
C GLY A 125 0.07 18.19 -11.18
N GLU A 126 1.07 17.36 -11.45
CA GLU A 126 1.36 16.11 -10.73
C GLU A 126 1.56 16.36 -9.23
N THR A 127 0.76 15.68 -8.39
CA THR A 127 1.12 15.47 -6.98
C THR A 127 1.94 14.17 -6.92
N PRO A 128 3.23 14.22 -6.56
CA PRO A 128 4.11 13.06 -6.63
C PRO A 128 3.70 12.00 -5.59
N CYS A 129 3.60 10.76 -6.03
CA CYS A 129 3.29 9.63 -5.16
C CYS A 129 4.56 9.03 -4.56
N THR A 130 5.34 9.87 -3.88
CA THR A 130 6.51 9.43 -3.15
C THR A 130 6.08 8.85 -1.81
N GLY A 131 6.60 7.68 -1.44
CA GLY A 131 6.61 7.22 -0.06
C GLY A 131 7.40 8.21 0.79
N ARG A 132 6.72 9.24 1.31
CA ARG A 132 7.39 10.31 2.05
C ARG A 132 7.81 9.78 3.42
N SER A 133 9.12 9.78 3.67
CA SER A 133 9.65 9.63 5.02
C SER A 133 9.80 11.00 5.66
N THR A 134 9.26 11.17 6.87
CA THR A 134 9.51 12.36 7.69
C THR A 134 10.63 12.05 8.67
N ILE A 135 11.72 12.79 8.61
CA ILE A 135 12.85 12.61 9.53
C ILE A 135 12.61 13.44 10.79
N VAL A 136 12.67 12.79 11.95
CA VAL A 136 12.60 13.42 13.27
C VAL A 136 13.92 13.22 13.98
N GLN A 137 14.51 14.31 14.49
CA GLN A 137 15.78 14.32 15.21
C GLN A 137 15.77 15.42 16.29
N PRO A 138 16.49 15.24 17.43
CA PRO A 138 17.16 14.02 17.83
C PRO A 138 16.18 13.01 18.45
N VAL A 139 16.38 11.73 18.17
CA VAL A 139 15.64 10.64 18.83
C VAL A 139 16.63 9.71 19.51
N ARG A 140 16.36 9.34 20.77
CA ARG A 140 17.37 8.66 21.61
C ARG A 140 17.35 7.15 21.48
N SER A 141 16.29 6.58 20.92
CA SER A 141 16.16 5.13 20.75
C SER A 141 15.12 4.75 19.68
N LEU A 142 15.22 3.52 19.20
CA LEU A 142 14.19 2.92 18.33
C LEU A 142 12.81 2.89 19.02
N THR A 143 12.76 2.64 20.33
CA THR A 143 11.50 2.59 21.08
C THR A 143 10.81 3.96 21.13
N GLU A 144 11.58 5.04 21.33
CA GLU A 144 11.04 6.41 21.25
C GLU A 144 10.55 6.71 19.82
N CYS A 145 11.34 6.33 18.81
CA CYS A 145 11.00 6.51 17.40
C CYS A 145 9.67 5.82 17.05
N LEU A 146 9.50 4.55 17.44
CA LEU A 146 8.34 3.74 17.12
C LEU A 146 7.10 4.07 17.97
N LEU A 147 7.26 4.34 19.27
CA LEU A 147 6.12 4.46 20.17
C LEU A 147 5.72 5.92 20.46
N ALA A 148 6.68 6.85 20.48
CA ALA A 148 6.42 8.24 20.86
C ALA A 148 6.32 9.17 19.65
N ARG A 149 7.06 8.90 18.57
CA ARG A 149 7.03 9.71 17.34
C ARG A 149 6.08 9.15 16.30
N CYS A 150 5.97 7.83 16.24
CA CYS A 150 5.10 7.19 15.28
C CYS A 150 3.67 6.95 15.82
N VAL A 151 2.82 7.99 15.80
CA VAL A 151 1.50 7.96 16.48
C VAL A 151 0.27 8.09 15.57
N THR A 152 0.21 9.05 14.65
CA THR A 152 -1.03 9.33 13.87
C THR A 152 -0.92 9.13 12.37
N ASP A 153 0.29 9.07 11.82
CA ASP A 153 0.51 9.11 10.36
C ASP A 153 1.70 8.27 9.89
N CYS A 154 1.95 7.18 10.60
CA CYS A 154 3.05 6.27 10.30
C CYS A 154 2.67 4.85 10.69
N GLN A 155 3.19 3.92 9.90
CA GLN A 155 2.99 2.49 10.06
C GLN A 155 4.33 1.77 10.29
N ALA A 156 5.45 2.44 10.00
CA ALA A 156 6.77 1.95 10.33
C ALA A 156 7.76 3.09 10.59
N VAL A 157 8.93 2.72 11.07
CA VAL A 157 10.06 3.62 11.25
C VAL A 157 11.36 2.98 10.81
N LEU A 158 12.30 3.79 10.37
CA LEU A 158 13.72 3.41 10.25
C LEU A 158 14.53 4.29 11.20
N PHE A 159 15.17 3.68 12.20
CA PHE A 159 16.00 4.36 13.17
C PHE A 159 17.48 4.17 12.86
N HIS A 160 18.23 5.25 12.70
CA HIS A 160 19.68 5.24 12.46
C HIS A 160 20.35 6.36 13.26
N LEU A 161 21.27 6.01 14.15
CA LEU A 161 21.96 6.95 15.06
C LEU A 161 20.96 7.77 15.91
N ASP A 162 20.73 9.04 15.58
CA ASP A 162 19.75 9.93 16.21
C ASP A 162 18.59 10.32 15.25
N ALA A 163 18.58 9.74 14.06
CA ALA A 163 17.59 9.91 13.02
C ALA A 163 16.45 8.91 13.14
N CYS A 164 15.23 9.42 13.24
CA CYS A 164 14.01 8.63 13.17
C CYS A 164 13.26 8.95 11.88
N HIS A 165 13.38 8.08 10.88
CA HIS A 165 12.61 8.15 9.66
C HIS A 165 11.22 7.58 9.93
N LEU A 166 10.22 8.44 10.07
CA LEU A 166 8.82 8.03 10.15
C LEU A 166 8.34 7.67 8.76
N LEU A 167 7.77 6.48 8.62
CA LEU A 167 7.28 5.95 7.35
C LEU A 167 5.78 5.85 7.44
N ARG A 168 5.09 6.51 6.50
CA ARG A 168 3.64 6.40 6.38
C ARG A 168 3.19 4.95 6.17
N PHE A 169 4.07 4.11 5.61
CA PHE A 169 3.80 2.72 5.22
C PHE A 169 4.85 1.76 5.80
N PRO A 170 4.52 0.46 5.98
CA PRO A 170 5.43 -0.57 6.46
C PRO A 170 6.34 -1.09 5.34
N VAL A 171 6.94 -0.17 4.59
CA VAL A 171 7.91 -0.46 3.54
C VAL A 171 9.04 0.57 3.60
N LEU A 172 10.26 0.11 3.37
CA LEU A 172 11.42 0.97 3.22
C LEU A 172 11.39 1.60 1.82
N PRO A 173 11.28 2.93 1.71
CA PRO A 173 11.34 3.61 0.42
C PRO A 173 12.76 3.50 -0.16
N HIS A 174 12.89 3.61 -1.47
CA HIS A 174 14.14 3.35 -2.20
C HIS A 174 15.31 4.21 -1.70
N GLU A 175 15.02 5.45 -1.30
CA GLU A 175 15.98 6.42 -0.76
C GLU A 175 16.59 5.94 0.56
N LEU A 176 15.87 5.08 1.29
CA LEU A 176 16.30 4.53 2.57
C LEU A 176 16.81 3.09 2.47
N LYS A 177 16.80 2.47 1.28
CA LYS A 177 17.27 1.09 1.09
C LYS A 177 18.74 0.89 1.49
N ASN A 178 19.55 1.94 1.36
CA ASN A 178 20.97 1.95 1.66
C ASN A 178 21.29 2.52 3.05
N VAL A 179 20.28 3.01 3.78
CA VAL A 179 20.48 3.56 5.13
C VAL A 179 20.55 2.40 6.12
N ALA A 180 21.70 2.21 6.75
CA ALA A 180 21.94 1.13 7.70
C ALA A 180 21.23 1.39 9.04
N GLY A 181 19.93 1.14 9.14
CA GLY A 181 19.14 1.40 10.34
C GLY A 181 18.31 0.21 10.82
N LYS A 182 17.68 0.36 11.98
CA LYS A 182 16.70 -0.59 12.51
C LYS A 182 15.31 -0.22 11.98
N PHE A 183 14.76 -1.07 11.11
CA PHE A 183 13.38 -0.95 10.64
C PHE A 183 12.42 -1.65 11.59
N ALA A 184 11.33 -0.99 11.95
CA ALA A 184 10.28 -1.56 12.79
C ALA A 184 8.90 -1.10 12.34
N THR A 185 7.94 -2.02 12.29
CA THR A 185 6.53 -1.75 12.00
C THR A 185 5.75 -1.57 13.29
N ARG A 186 4.72 -0.72 13.26
CA ARG A 186 3.77 -0.59 14.36
C ARG A 186 2.76 -1.73 14.26
N VAL A 187 2.60 -2.48 15.34
CA VAL A 187 1.64 -3.61 15.48
C VAL A 187 0.38 -3.14 16.17
#